data_AF-A0A9D1Z647-F1
#
_entry.id   AF-A0A9D1Z647-F1
#
_cell.length_a   1.000
_cell.length_b   1.000
_cell.length_c   1.000
_cell.angle_alpha   90.00
_cell.angle_beta   90.00
_cell.angle_gamma   90.00
#
_symmetry.space_group_name_H-M   'P 1'
#
loop_
_entity.id
_entity.type
_entity.pdbx_description
1 polymer ?
#
loop_
_entity_poly.entity_id
_entity_poly.type
_entity_poly.pdbx_seq_one_letter_code
_entity_poly.pdbx_strand_id
1 'polypeptide(L)' 'MPDYQKLYSILFNAITDALEELSKANYGLAAEGLKAAQQTTEALYMEA' A
#
# COMPACT_ATOMS: atom_id res chain seq x y z
N MET A 1 8.53 13.05 -13.78
CA MET A 1 8.80 11.59 -13.81
C MET A 1 8.43 11.05 -12.44
N PRO A 2 7.63 9.99 -12.37
CA PRO A 2 7.25 9.37 -11.10
C PRO A 2 8.46 9.00 -10.25
N ASP A 3 8.39 9.32 -8.96
CA ASP A 3 9.35 8.82 -7.97
C ASP A 3 9.03 7.36 -7.67
N TYR A 4 9.53 6.46 -8.53
CA TYR A 4 9.28 5.03 -8.42
C TYR A 4 9.80 4.43 -7.10
N GLN A 5 10.86 5.00 -6.51
CA GLN A 5 11.35 4.57 -5.21
C GLN A 5 10.31 4.86 -4.12
N LYS A 6 9.72 6.05 -4.12
CA LYS A 6 8.62 6.41 -3.21
C LYS A 6 7.41 5.51 -3.40
N LEU A 7 6.99 5.25 -4.65
CA LEU A 7 5.85 4.35 -4.93
C LEU A 7 6.10 2.94 -4.41
N TYR A 8 7.30 2.41 -4.67
CA TYR A 8 7.72 1.09 -4.18
C TYR A 8 7.69 1.02 -2.65
N SER A 9 8.25 2.01 -1.95
CA SER A 9 8.26 2.03 -0.49
C SER A 9 6.85 2.06 0.11
N ILE A 10 5.92 2.82 -0.48
CA ILE A 10 4.51 2.86 -0.01
C ILE A 10 3.87 1.47 -0.11
N LEU A 11 3.98 0.83 -1.28
CA LEU A 11 3.39 -0.50 -1.49
C LEU A 11 4.05 -1.57 -0.63
N PHE A 12 5.38 -1.55 -0.49
CA PHE A 12 6.11 -2.53 0.31
C PHE A 12 5.75 -2.46 1.79
N ASN A 13 5.62 -1.25 2.33
CA ASN A 13 5.19 -1.06 3.72
C ASN A 13 3.75 -1.55 3.91
N ALA A 14 2.84 -1.21 3.00
CA ALA A 14 1.46 -1.67 3.08
C ALA A 14 1.32 -3.20 3.00
N ILE A 15 2.17 -3.87 2.20
CA ILE A 15 2.23 -5.34 2.18
C ILE A 15 2.73 -5.89 3.51
N THR A 16 3.76 -5.28 4.10
CA THR A 16 4.30 -5.68 5.41
C THR A 16 3.24 -5.58 6.51
N ASP A 17 2.54 -4.44 6.57
CA ASP A 17 1.47 -4.19 7.53
C ASP A 17 0.29 -5.15 7.30
N ALA A 18 -0.10 -5.39 6.04
CA ALA A 18 -1.15 -6.33 5.70
C ALA A 18 -0.81 -7.76 6.12
N LEU A 19 0.43 -8.22 5.94
CA LEU A 19 0.87 -9.54 6.40
C LEU A 19 0.78 -9.66 7.93
N GLU A 20 1.10 -8.60 8.67
CA GLU A 20 0.93 -8.56 10.12
C GLU A 20 -0.55 -8.65 10.51
N GLU A 21 -1.43 -7.89 9.86
CA GLU A 21 -2.87 -7.93 10.13
C GLU A 21 -3.51 -9.28 9.75
N LEU A 22 -3.04 -9.91 8.67
CA LEU A 22 -3.45 -11.27 8.31
C LEU A 22 -3.06 -12.29 9.39
N SER A 23 -1.89 -12.14 10.02
CA SER A 23 -1.46 -13.02 11.13
C SER A 23 -2.37 -12.92 12.36
N LYS A 24 -3.05 -11.78 12.52
CA LYS A 24 -4.03 -11.51 13.58
C LYS A 24 -5.46 -11.84 13.16
N ALA A 25 -5.67 -12.42 11.97
CA ALA A 25 -6.99 -12.63 11.35
C ALA A 25 -7.80 -11.33 11.11
N ASN A 26 -7.13 -10.18 11.04
CA ASN A 26 -7.74 -8.88 10.76
C ASN A 26 -7.87 -8.65 9.24
N TYR A 27 -8.59 -9.53 8.55
CA TYR A 27 -8.68 -9.53 7.08
C TYR A 27 -9.23 -8.21 6.50
N GLY A 28 -10.20 -7.59 7.20
CA GLY A 28 -10.76 -6.31 6.80
C GLY A 28 -9.71 -5.19 6.82
N LEU A 29 -8.94 -5.08 7.90
CA LEU A 29 -7.89 -4.08 8.03
C LEU A 29 -6.77 -4.30 7.00
N ALA A 30 -6.36 -5.55 6.77
CA ALA A 30 -5.39 -5.89 5.73
C ALA A 30 -5.85 -5.44 4.33
N ALA A 31 -7.11 -5.71 3.98
CA ALA A 31 -7.68 -5.33 2.69
C ALA A 31 -7.83 -3.80 2.54
N GLU A 32 -8.27 -3.11 3.58
CA GLU A 32 -8.38 -1.64 3.59
C GLU A 32 -7.02 -0.97 3.45
N GLY A 33 -6.00 -1.44 4.17
CA GLY A 33 -4.64 -0.91 4.09
C GLY A 33 -4.02 -1.07 2.69
N LEU A 34 -4.16 -2.26 2.09
CA LEU A 34 -3.68 -2.51 0.73
C LEU A 34 -4.39 -1.61 -0.31
N LYS A 35 -5.72 -1.47 -0.19
CA LYS A 35 -6.51 -0.63 -1.10
C LYS A 35 -6.11 0.84 -0.99
N ALA A 36 -5.91 1.34 0.23
CA ALA A 36 -5.49 2.72 0.45
C ALA A 36 -4.09 3.00 -0.14
N ALA A 37 -3.15 2.07 0.04
CA ALA A 37 -1.81 2.18 -0.52
C ALA A 37 -1.83 2.18 -2.05
N GLN A 38 -2.61 1.27 -2.66
CA GLN A 38 -2.80 1.22 -4.11
C GLN A 38 -3.33 2.56 -4.63
N GLN A 39 -4.45 3.06 -4.07
CA GLN A 39 -5.07 4.33 -4.48
C GLN A 39 -4.11 5.52 -4.35
N THR A 40 -3.31 5.55 -3.27
CA THR A 40 -2.30 6.58 -3.05
C THR A 40 -1.22 6.54 -4.14
N THR A 41 -0.70 5.35 -4.45
CA THR A 41 0.32 5.22 -5.49
C THR A 41 -0.22 5.48 -6.90
N GLU A 42 -1.47 5.13 -7.19
CA GLU A 42 -2.14 5.46 -8.45
C GLU A 42 -2.24 6.98 -8.63
N ALA A 43 -2.67 7.70 -7.59
CA ALA A 43 -2.74 9.17 -7.63
C ALA A 43 -1.36 9.80 -7.85
N LEU A 44 -0.35 9.38 -7.08
CA LEU A 44 1.02 9.89 -7.21
C LEU A 44 1.64 9.59 -8.58
N TYR A 45 1.30 8.46 -9.21
CA TYR A 45 1.78 8.12 -10.54
C TYR A 45 1.15 9.01 -11.63
N MET A 46 -0.14 9.31 -11.51
CA MET A 46 -0.88 10.13 -12.47
C MET A 46 -0.50 11.62 -12.39
N GLU A 47 -0.04 12.08 -11.23
CA GLU A 47 0.39 13.48 -10.99
C GLU A 47 1.84 13.77 -11.43
N ALA A 48 2.61 12.77 -11.85
CA ALA A 48 4.07 12.86 -12.01
C ALA A 48 4.61 12.91 -13.45
#